data_AF-A0AA39N2S5-F1
#
_entry.id   AF-A0AA39N2S5-F1
#
_cell.length_a   1.000
_cell.length_b   1.000
_cell.length_c   1.000
_cell.angle_alpha   90.00
_cell.angle_beta   90.00
_cell.angle_gamma   90.00
#
_symmetry.space_group_name_H-M   'P 1'
#
loop_
_entity.id
_entity.type
_entity.pdbx_description
1 polymer ?
#
loop_
_entity_poly.entity_id
_entity_poly.type
_entity_poly.pdbx_seq_one_letter_code
_entity_poly.pdbx_strand_id
1 'polypeptide(L)'
;MPDHPKTHLSATAATFVPFIDVDRTKDLQFTEELQETSEYNIHVPPNDPQIYKPRIDDILPTSPLTGSSTKDMQSLYEAFAWHVCSILIEFRGVGFAKFKTKLGMPGSVQSLPVRKTANHPGHAMHADKSTYDGTWEVFVNLAKQRDWTDEELKRFIELIHGDLATREQYEGLQRMQVIEKSAKNHLDFVVFVLGLFHLKMAAANAYWRIHMEPKPDRDEPVGLFEYINYLRPKATAEFAAKNGPGFRSMHEIIYHATWTDILECWHVEAKKRQGIQTLEDFAQLNPTWDDIVSMSTSIVDNYLPSQDFGDEYERDKTRRDTVFENLHL
;
A
#
# COMPACT_ATOMS: atom_id res chain seq x y z
N MET A 1 21.43 31.30 32.80
CA MET A 1 20.97 31.36 31.41
C MET A 1 19.45 31.34 31.45
N PRO A 2 18.74 32.24 30.77
CA PRO A 2 17.28 32.19 30.73
C PRO A 2 16.85 31.00 29.87
N ASP A 3 15.95 30.17 30.39
CA ASP A 3 15.25 29.16 29.60
C ASP A 3 14.50 29.86 28.46
N HIS A 4 14.96 29.66 27.22
CA HIS A 4 14.15 29.99 26.06
C HIS A 4 12.95 29.05 26.07
N PRO A 5 11.71 29.54 26.23
CA PRO A 5 10.55 28.70 26.01
C PRO A 5 10.59 28.29 24.54
N LYS A 6 10.81 26.99 24.28
CA LYS A 6 10.60 26.42 22.96
C LYS A 6 9.11 26.48 22.69
N THR A 7 8.62 27.62 22.22
CA THR A 7 7.30 27.73 21.62
C THR A 7 7.36 26.98 20.30
N HIS A 8 7.20 25.65 20.35
CA HIS A 8 6.86 24.88 19.17
C HIS A 8 5.46 25.33 18.76
N LEU A 9 5.40 26.14 17.70
CA LEU A 9 4.13 26.46 17.03
C LEU A 9 3.69 25.19 16.28
N SER A 10 3.09 24.25 17.00
CA SER A 10 2.42 23.11 16.37
C SER A 10 1.05 23.59 15.91
N ALA A 11 0.94 23.90 14.62
CA ALA A 11 -0.34 24.12 13.95
C ALA A 11 -0.81 22.80 13.37
N THR A 12 -1.77 22.17 14.03
CA THR A 12 -2.45 21.00 13.51
C THR A 12 -3.68 21.44 12.73
N ALA A 13 -3.89 20.91 11.53
CA ALA A 13 -5.13 21.09 10.79
C ALA A 13 -5.73 19.73 10.40
N ALA A 14 -7.02 19.74 10.08
CA ALA A 14 -7.73 18.60 9.52
C ALA A 14 -8.67 19.09 8.41
N THR A 15 -9.22 18.17 7.64
CA THR A 15 -10.24 18.44 6.63
C THR A 15 -11.39 17.48 6.86
N PHE A 16 -12.60 17.99 6.90
CA PHE A 16 -13.80 17.18 6.95
C PHE A 16 -14.24 16.85 5.53
N VAL A 17 -14.48 15.56 5.29
CA VAL A 17 -14.91 15.03 4.01
C VAL A 17 -16.24 14.32 4.24
N PRO A 18 -17.36 14.79 3.67
CA PRO A 18 -18.62 14.10 3.81
C PRO A 18 -18.58 12.78 3.04
N PHE A 19 -19.15 11.74 3.63
CA PHE A 19 -19.35 10.48 2.94
C PHE A 19 -20.35 10.67 1.80
N ILE A 20 -20.04 10.11 0.64
CA ILE A 20 -20.88 10.18 -0.57
C ILE A 20 -21.64 8.87 -0.69
N ASP A 21 -22.95 8.94 -0.91
CA ASP A 21 -23.84 7.77 -1.05
C ASP A 21 -23.85 6.84 0.18
N VAL A 22 -23.57 7.37 1.37
CA VAL A 22 -23.60 6.63 2.64
C VAL A 22 -24.85 7.02 3.43
N ASP A 23 -25.63 6.02 3.82
CA ASP A 23 -26.69 6.18 4.81
C ASP A 23 -26.07 6.01 6.20
N ARG A 24 -25.82 7.13 6.88
CA ARG A 24 -25.19 7.14 8.21
C ARG A 24 -25.88 6.20 9.21
N THR A 25 -27.20 6.02 9.13
CA THR A 25 -27.94 5.16 10.06
C THR A 25 -27.76 3.68 9.81
N LYS A 26 -27.54 3.31 8.55
CA LYS A 26 -27.35 1.91 8.15
C LYS A 26 -25.87 1.53 8.13
N ASP A 27 -25.03 2.42 7.66
CA ASP A 27 -23.66 2.11 7.26
C ASP A 27 -22.63 2.49 8.33
N LEU A 28 -22.98 3.36 9.29
CA LEU A 28 -22.04 3.86 10.30
C LEU A 28 -22.48 3.60 11.74
N GLN A 29 -23.63 2.96 11.99
CA GLN A 29 -24.14 2.75 13.35
C GLN A 29 -23.51 1.54 14.05
N PHE A 30 -22.19 1.57 14.25
CA PHE A 30 -21.39 0.41 14.68
C PHE A 30 -20.54 0.65 15.95
N THR A 31 -20.64 1.80 16.62
CA THR A 31 -19.76 2.10 17.77
C THR A 31 -19.89 1.08 18.90
N GLU A 32 -21.11 0.66 19.23
CA GLU A 32 -21.35 -0.32 20.30
C GLU A 32 -20.77 -1.69 19.94
N GLU A 33 -20.98 -2.15 18.71
CA GLU A 33 -20.41 -3.41 18.20
C GLU A 33 -18.87 -3.38 18.20
N LEU A 34 -18.27 -2.25 17.81
CA LEU A 34 -16.83 -2.05 17.90
C LEU A 34 -16.34 -2.13 19.34
N GLN A 35 -17.05 -1.53 20.30
CA GLN A 35 -16.69 -1.58 21.72
C GLN A 35 -16.80 -3.01 22.28
N GLU A 36 -17.87 -3.73 21.96
CA GLU A 36 -18.09 -5.12 22.41
C GLU A 36 -17.02 -6.09 21.89
N THR A 37 -16.51 -5.85 20.68
CA THR A 37 -15.47 -6.66 20.03
C THR A 37 -14.05 -6.10 20.18
N SER A 38 -13.90 -4.98 20.90
CA SER A 38 -12.60 -4.31 21.07
C SER A 38 -11.68 -5.07 22.02
N GLU A 39 -10.39 -5.15 21.68
CA GLU A 39 -9.36 -5.62 22.61
C GLU A 39 -9.17 -4.70 23.83
N TYR A 40 -9.70 -3.48 23.76
CA TYR A 40 -9.70 -2.48 24.84
C TYR A 40 -10.95 -2.57 25.72
N ASN A 41 -11.83 -3.56 25.55
CA ASN A 41 -12.95 -3.72 26.45
C ASN A 41 -12.53 -4.48 27.72
N ILE A 42 -12.45 -3.80 28.88
CA ILE A 42 -12.06 -4.41 30.15
C ILE A 42 -12.98 -5.54 30.63
N HIS A 43 -14.21 -5.61 30.10
CA HIS A 43 -15.17 -6.64 30.44
C HIS A 43 -14.95 -7.92 29.63
N VAL A 44 -14.04 -7.90 28.66
CA VAL A 44 -13.73 -9.00 27.76
C VAL A 44 -12.34 -9.57 28.11
N PRO A 45 -12.21 -10.88 28.38
CA PRO A 45 -10.92 -11.50 28.65
C PRO A 45 -9.93 -11.34 27.46
N PRO A 46 -8.61 -11.17 27.70
CA PRO A 46 -7.60 -10.87 26.66
C PRO A 46 -7.40 -11.89 25.51
N ASN A 47 -8.18 -12.97 25.44
CA ASN A 47 -8.16 -13.96 24.35
C ASN A 47 -9.58 -14.45 24.01
N ASP A 48 -10.59 -13.67 24.39
CA ASP A 48 -11.97 -14.03 24.07
C ASP A 48 -12.15 -14.02 22.54
N PRO A 49 -12.76 -15.07 21.95
CA PRO A 49 -13.00 -15.14 20.51
C PRO A 49 -13.88 -14.00 19.99
N GLN A 50 -14.61 -13.29 20.85
CA GLN A 50 -15.37 -12.10 20.44
C GLN A 50 -14.47 -10.88 20.17
N ILE A 51 -13.21 -10.88 20.64
CA ILE A 51 -12.26 -9.82 20.31
C ILE A 51 -11.93 -9.93 18.82
N TYR A 52 -12.34 -8.91 18.07
CA TYR A 52 -12.03 -8.80 16.65
C TYR A 52 -10.83 -7.90 16.45
N LYS A 53 -9.75 -8.47 15.90
CA LYS A 53 -8.60 -7.70 15.41
C LYS A 53 -8.62 -7.78 13.89
N PRO A 54 -9.03 -6.71 13.20
CA PRO A 54 -9.14 -6.75 11.75
C PRO A 54 -7.76 -7.07 11.15
N ARG A 55 -7.71 -8.15 10.39
CA ARG A 55 -6.55 -8.56 9.61
C ARG A 55 -6.57 -7.81 8.29
N ILE A 56 -5.41 -7.71 7.64
CA ILE A 56 -5.33 -7.11 6.32
C ILE A 56 -6.28 -7.81 5.32
N ASP A 57 -6.46 -9.12 5.49
CA ASP A 57 -7.36 -9.95 4.68
C ASP A 57 -8.85 -9.66 4.94
N ASP A 58 -9.20 -9.10 6.10
CA ASP A 58 -10.58 -8.74 6.44
C ASP A 58 -10.96 -7.35 5.92
N ILE A 59 -9.97 -6.48 5.66
CA ILE A 59 -10.16 -5.08 5.26
C ILE A 59 -9.99 -4.90 3.75
N LEU A 60 -9.02 -5.59 3.16
CA LEU A 60 -8.88 -5.58 1.72
C LEU A 60 -10.11 -6.29 1.13
N PRO A 61 -10.70 -5.77 0.03
CA PRO A 61 -11.63 -6.57 -0.75
C PRO A 61 -10.96 -7.92 -0.97
N THR A 62 -11.66 -9.03 -0.71
CA THR A 62 -11.13 -10.39 -0.93
C THR A 62 -10.38 -10.35 -2.24
N SER A 63 -9.05 -10.46 -2.14
CA SER A 63 -8.21 -10.23 -3.30
C SER A 63 -8.66 -11.21 -4.37
N PRO A 64 -8.67 -10.84 -5.64
CA PRO A 64 -8.61 -11.82 -6.72
C PRO A 64 -7.73 -13.03 -6.39
N LEU A 65 -6.58 -12.78 -5.75
CA LEU A 65 -5.60 -13.78 -5.33
C LEU A 65 -6.05 -14.69 -4.18
N THR A 66 -7.02 -14.27 -3.37
CA THR A 66 -7.49 -15.01 -2.18
C THR A 66 -8.95 -15.45 -2.27
N GLY A 67 -9.71 -14.92 -3.23
CA GLY A 67 -11.05 -15.36 -3.56
C GLY A 67 -11.04 -16.64 -4.41
N SER A 68 -11.95 -17.57 -4.12
CA SER A 68 -12.13 -18.81 -4.89
C SER A 68 -12.77 -18.60 -6.28
N SER A 69 -13.06 -17.36 -6.66
CA SER A 69 -13.68 -17.02 -7.94
C SER A 69 -12.63 -16.88 -9.04
N THR A 70 -12.68 -17.78 -10.02
CA THR A 70 -11.83 -17.76 -11.22
C THR A 70 -11.89 -16.44 -12.00
N LYS A 71 -13.00 -15.71 -11.89
CA LYS A 71 -13.20 -14.44 -12.61
C LYS A 71 -12.34 -13.30 -12.07
N ASP A 72 -12.14 -13.24 -10.76
CA ASP A 72 -11.39 -12.13 -10.15
C ASP A 72 -9.90 -12.30 -10.45
N MET A 73 -9.38 -13.52 -10.30
CA MET A 73 -8.02 -13.89 -10.73
C MET A 73 -7.73 -13.46 -12.16
N GLN A 74 -8.64 -13.76 -13.08
CA GLN A 74 -8.50 -13.37 -14.48
C GLN A 74 -8.36 -11.84 -14.64
N SER A 75 -9.19 -11.05 -13.96
CA SER A 75 -9.10 -9.58 -14.03
C SER A 75 -7.79 -9.02 -13.48
N LEU A 76 -7.19 -9.68 -12.48
CA LEU A 76 -5.88 -9.28 -11.97
C LEU A 76 -4.76 -9.60 -12.97
N TYR A 77 -4.77 -10.79 -13.56
CA TYR A 77 -3.79 -11.18 -14.58
C TYR A 77 -3.91 -10.28 -15.81
N GLU A 78 -5.13 -9.89 -16.20
CA GLU A 78 -5.36 -8.89 -17.25
C GLU A 78 -4.78 -7.51 -16.88
N ALA A 79 -4.90 -7.09 -15.61
CA ALA A 79 -4.31 -5.84 -15.14
C ALA A 79 -2.77 -5.89 -15.14
N PHE A 80 -2.17 -7.02 -14.76
CA PHE A 80 -0.73 -7.22 -14.88
C PHE A 80 -0.26 -7.25 -16.33
N ALA A 81 -0.99 -7.92 -17.22
CA ALA A 81 -0.65 -7.99 -18.64
C ALA A 81 -0.73 -6.59 -19.27
N TRP A 82 -1.72 -5.78 -18.85
CA TRP A 82 -1.79 -4.36 -19.20
C TRP A 82 -0.57 -3.58 -18.68
N HIS A 83 -0.15 -3.80 -17.43
CA HIS A 83 1.01 -3.11 -16.86
C HIS A 83 2.32 -3.47 -17.59
N VAL A 84 2.52 -4.75 -17.90
CA VAL A 84 3.63 -5.28 -18.71
C VAL A 84 3.64 -4.63 -20.11
N CYS A 85 2.49 -4.53 -20.77
CA CYS A 85 2.32 -3.78 -22.02
C CYS A 85 2.69 -2.29 -21.86
N SER A 86 2.19 -1.65 -20.81
CA SER A 86 2.40 -0.22 -20.55
C SER A 86 3.89 0.09 -20.43
N ILE A 87 4.65 -0.73 -19.70
CA ILE A 87 6.09 -0.54 -19.52
C ILE A 87 6.84 -0.62 -20.85
N LEU A 88 6.52 -1.59 -21.72
CA LEU A 88 7.14 -1.67 -23.04
C LEU A 88 6.91 -0.38 -23.85
N ILE A 89 5.65 0.08 -23.89
CA ILE A 89 5.23 1.22 -24.70
C ILE A 89 5.81 2.53 -24.17
N GLU A 90 5.88 2.69 -22.85
CA GLU A 90 6.39 3.91 -22.21
C GLU A 90 7.91 4.02 -22.25
N PHE A 91 8.64 2.90 -22.07
CA PHE A 91 10.08 2.95 -21.81
C PHE A 91 10.97 2.47 -22.97
N ARG A 92 10.47 1.80 -24.02
CA ARG A 92 11.28 1.36 -25.18
C ARG A 92 11.09 2.21 -26.45
N GLY A 93 10.65 3.45 -26.28
CA GLY A 93 10.80 4.51 -27.28
C GLY A 93 9.93 4.39 -28.53
N VAL A 94 10.42 4.96 -29.64
CA VAL A 94 9.62 5.31 -30.84
C VAL A 94 8.99 4.09 -31.52
N GLY A 95 9.62 2.92 -31.42
CA GLY A 95 9.15 1.68 -32.07
C GLY A 95 7.79 1.18 -31.58
N PHE A 96 7.48 1.41 -30.30
CA PHE A 96 6.22 0.97 -29.68
C PHE A 96 5.23 2.13 -29.43
N ALA A 97 5.67 3.38 -29.60
CA ALA A 97 4.83 4.58 -29.39
C ALA A 97 3.54 4.57 -30.23
N LYS A 98 3.53 3.91 -31.39
CA LYS A 98 2.35 3.69 -32.24
C LYS A 98 1.18 3.00 -31.54
N PHE A 99 1.45 2.29 -30.43
CA PHE A 99 0.44 1.58 -29.65
C PHE A 99 -0.14 2.39 -28.48
N LYS A 100 0.37 3.59 -28.20
CA LYS A 100 -0.06 4.40 -27.05
C LYS A 100 -1.57 4.70 -27.06
N THR A 101 -2.15 4.91 -28.24
CA THR A 101 -3.60 5.13 -28.40
C THR A 101 -4.43 3.86 -28.22
N LYS A 102 -3.84 2.67 -28.38
CA LYS A 102 -4.50 1.36 -28.20
C LYS A 102 -4.43 0.85 -26.76
N LEU A 103 -3.39 1.21 -26.01
CA LEU A 103 -3.18 0.74 -24.64
C LEU A 103 -4.34 1.07 -23.70
N GLY A 104 -4.95 2.25 -23.85
CA GLY A 104 -6.08 2.67 -23.01
C GLY A 104 -5.74 2.72 -21.52
N MET A 105 -6.77 2.57 -20.69
CA MET A 105 -6.66 2.43 -19.22
C MET A 105 -6.76 0.94 -18.86
N PRO A 106 -6.18 0.50 -17.73
CA PRO A 106 -6.37 -0.87 -17.26
C PRO A 106 -7.86 -1.13 -16.99
N GLY A 107 -8.28 -2.39 -17.17
CA GLY A 107 -9.60 -2.84 -16.77
C GLY A 107 -9.84 -2.54 -15.29
N SER A 108 -11.01 -2.00 -14.95
CA SER A 108 -11.36 -1.72 -13.56
C SER A 108 -12.20 -2.86 -13.00
N VAL A 109 -11.77 -3.43 -11.87
CA VAL A 109 -12.53 -4.47 -11.14
C VAL A 109 -13.74 -3.84 -10.44
N GLN A 110 -13.52 -2.73 -9.75
CA GLN A 110 -14.55 -2.00 -9.03
C GLN A 110 -14.37 -0.49 -9.26
N SER A 111 -14.92 -0.01 -10.38
CA SER A 111 -14.90 1.43 -10.70
C SER A 111 -15.71 2.19 -9.67
N LEU A 112 -15.03 3.05 -8.91
CA LEU A 112 -15.72 4.07 -8.13
C LEU A 112 -16.27 5.13 -9.09
N PRO A 113 -17.53 5.54 -8.94
CA PRO A 113 -18.09 6.61 -9.76
C PRO A 113 -17.27 7.88 -9.53
N VAL A 114 -16.83 8.52 -10.61
CA VAL A 114 -16.08 9.77 -10.52
C VAL A 114 -17.00 10.85 -9.98
N ARG A 115 -16.70 11.34 -8.78
CA ARG A 115 -17.46 12.40 -8.12
C ARG A 115 -16.51 13.44 -7.55
N LYS A 116 -16.97 14.68 -7.54
CA LYS A 116 -16.24 15.77 -6.90
C LYS A 116 -16.50 15.70 -5.39
N THR A 117 -15.46 15.35 -4.64
CA THR A 117 -15.51 15.36 -3.18
C THR A 117 -15.49 16.79 -2.66
N ALA A 118 -16.44 17.12 -1.78
CA ALA A 118 -16.41 18.36 -1.04
C ALA A 118 -15.37 18.24 0.09
N ASN A 119 -14.49 19.22 0.22
CA ASN A 119 -13.51 19.31 1.29
C ASN A 119 -13.83 20.53 2.14
N HIS A 120 -14.04 20.33 3.43
CA HIS A 120 -14.30 21.42 4.38
C HIS A 120 -13.09 21.53 5.32
N PRO A 121 -12.20 22.52 5.10
CA PRO A 121 -11.06 22.72 5.98
C PRO A 121 -11.52 22.98 7.42
N GLY A 122 -10.95 22.24 8.37
CA GLY A 122 -11.10 22.55 9.79
C GLY A 122 -10.25 23.76 10.18
N HIS A 123 -10.62 24.41 11.28
CA HIS A 123 -9.81 25.44 11.89
C HIS A 123 -8.51 24.85 12.43
N ALA A 124 -7.43 25.63 12.33
CA ALA A 124 -6.15 25.25 12.91
C ALA A 124 -6.27 25.10 14.44
N MET A 125 -5.62 24.08 14.96
CA MET A 125 -5.59 23.72 16.37
C MET A 125 -4.17 23.89 16.88
N HIS A 126 -4.04 24.52 18.04
CA HIS A 126 -2.78 24.63 18.76
C HIS A 126 -2.62 23.41 19.67
N ALA A 127 -2.26 22.27 19.08
CA ALA A 127 -2.12 20.99 19.77
C ALA A 127 -0.87 20.26 19.31
N ASP A 128 -0.11 19.71 20.26
CA ASP A 128 1.10 18.94 20.00
C ASP A 128 0.77 17.45 19.82
N LYS A 129 0.59 17.05 18.55
CA LYS A 129 0.31 15.66 18.15
C LYS A 129 1.42 14.66 18.49
N SER A 130 2.60 15.10 18.94
CA SER A 130 3.65 14.19 19.41
C SER A 130 3.38 13.64 20.82
N THR A 131 2.35 14.14 21.49
CA THR A 131 1.95 13.72 22.84
C THR A 131 0.54 13.13 22.83
N TYR A 132 0.25 12.28 23.82
CA TYR A 132 -1.10 11.76 24.01
C TYR A 132 -2.10 12.89 24.32
N ASP A 133 -1.76 13.81 25.22
CA ASP A 133 -2.64 14.94 25.58
C ASP A 133 -2.95 15.82 24.38
N GLY A 134 -1.94 16.19 23.58
CA GLY A 134 -2.16 16.98 22.39
C GLY A 134 -2.94 16.23 21.31
N THR A 135 -2.76 14.91 21.18
CA THR A 135 -3.59 14.09 20.28
C THR A 135 -5.04 14.05 20.74
N TRP A 136 -5.29 13.91 22.04
CA TRP A 136 -6.62 14.00 22.63
C TRP A 136 -7.26 15.36 22.39
N GLU A 137 -6.51 16.45 22.59
CA GLU A 137 -6.97 17.82 22.29
C GLU A 137 -7.39 17.99 20.83
N VAL A 138 -6.69 17.34 19.89
CA VAL A 138 -7.08 17.32 18.48
C VAL A 138 -8.45 16.67 18.32
N PHE A 139 -8.67 15.46 18.83
CA PHE A 139 -9.98 14.79 18.71
C PHE A 139 -11.11 15.60 19.34
N VAL A 140 -10.90 16.17 20.52
CA VAL A 140 -11.87 17.04 21.20
C VAL A 140 -12.17 18.30 20.37
N ASN A 141 -11.16 18.92 19.76
CA ASN A 141 -11.37 20.08 18.91
C ASN A 141 -12.12 19.72 17.63
N LEU A 142 -11.80 18.59 16.99
CA LEU A 142 -12.50 18.14 15.80
C LEU A 142 -13.98 17.86 16.09
N ALA A 143 -14.27 17.19 17.20
CA ALA A 143 -15.64 16.95 17.65
C ALA A 143 -16.40 18.27 17.87
N LYS A 144 -15.78 19.26 18.52
CA LYS A 144 -16.38 20.59 18.71
C LYS A 144 -16.61 21.34 17.40
N GLN A 145 -15.64 21.31 16.48
CA GLN A 145 -15.78 21.97 15.18
C GLN A 145 -16.87 21.34 14.31
N ARG A 146 -17.11 20.04 14.46
CA ARG A 146 -18.15 19.31 13.74
C ARG A 146 -19.52 19.36 14.44
N ASP A 147 -19.55 19.81 15.69
CA ASP A 147 -20.70 19.81 16.60
C ASP A 147 -21.21 18.39 16.91
N TRP A 148 -20.30 17.45 17.14
CA TRP A 148 -20.65 16.08 17.52
C TRP A 148 -21.15 16.01 18.96
N THR A 149 -22.32 15.42 19.14
CA THR A 149 -22.90 15.11 20.46
C THR A 149 -22.39 13.78 21.01
N ASP A 150 -22.38 13.62 22.33
CA ASP A 150 -21.94 12.36 22.95
C ASP A 150 -22.88 11.20 22.56
N GLU A 151 -24.17 11.47 22.32
CA GLU A 151 -25.14 10.51 21.79
C GLU A 151 -24.84 10.07 20.36
N GLU A 152 -24.37 10.97 19.50
CA GLU A 152 -23.92 10.62 18.16
C GLU A 152 -22.66 9.77 18.20
N LEU A 153 -21.66 10.15 19.01
CA LEU A 153 -20.42 9.38 19.14
C LEU A 153 -20.69 7.98 19.68
N LYS A 154 -21.65 7.82 20.61
CA LYS A 154 -22.07 6.51 21.11
C LYS A 154 -22.71 5.62 20.02
N ARG A 155 -23.26 6.22 18.96
CA ARG A 155 -24.02 5.49 17.93
C ARG A 155 -23.24 5.28 16.65
N PHE A 156 -22.55 6.31 16.19
CA PHE A 156 -21.96 6.36 14.86
C PHE A 156 -20.44 6.37 14.92
N ILE A 157 -19.83 5.57 14.05
CA ILE A 157 -18.40 5.59 13.81
C ILE A 157 -18.02 6.76 12.91
N GLU A 158 -16.78 7.21 13.05
CA GLU A 158 -16.16 8.25 12.23
C GLU A 158 -14.81 7.74 11.71
N LEU A 159 -14.63 7.79 10.39
CA LEU A 159 -13.39 7.38 9.75
C LEU A 159 -12.35 8.49 9.85
N ILE A 160 -11.22 8.21 10.50
CA ILE A 160 -10.17 9.20 10.72
C ILE A 160 -8.90 8.75 10.00
N HIS A 161 -8.46 9.58 9.05
CA HIS A 161 -7.24 9.36 8.31
C HIS A 161 -6.06 10.07 8.96
N GLY A 162 -4.90 9.41 8.98
CA GLY A 162 -3.67 9.99 9.48
C GLY A 162 -2.44 9.19 9.09
N ASP A 163 -1.30 9.64 9.61
CA ASP A 163 -0.04 8.93 9.54
C ASP A 163 0.07 7.85 10.63
N LEU A 164 1.13 7.04 10.55
CA LEU A 164 1.38 5.97 11.52
C LEU A 164 1.55 6.52 12.94
N ALA A 165 2.19 7.68 13.10
CA ALA A 165 2.36 8.31 14.41
C ALA A 165 1.00 8.67 15.03
N THR A 166 0.07 9.22 14.26
CA THR A 166 -1.29 9.53 14.73
C THR A 166 -2.01 8.25 15.19
N ARG A 167 -1.84 7.14 14.46
CA ARG A 167 -2.39 5.85 14.84
C ARG A 167 -1.83 5.35 16.17
N GLU A 168 -0.51 5.38 16.33
CA GLU A 168 0.16 4.93 17.56
C GLU A 168 -0.28 5.75 18.78
N GLN A 169 -0.41 7.08 18.60
CA GLN A 169 -0.90 7.97 19.67
C GLN A 169 -2.36 7.67 20.03
N TYR A 170 -3.21 7.44 19.02
CA TYR A 170 -4.61 7.03 19.21
C TYR A 170 -4.73 5.70 19.96
N GLU A 171 -4.03 4.65 19.52
CA GLU A 171 -4.04 3.34 20.19
C GLU A 171 -3.50 3.45 21.64
N GLY A 172 -2.50 4.31 21.87
CA GLY A 172 -2.03 4.63 23.22
C GLY A 172 -3.09 5.31 24.09
N LEU A 173 -3.85 6.26 23.53
CA LEU A 173 -4.97 6.90 24.23
C LEU A 173 -6.05 5.90 24.61
N GLN A 174 -6.47 5.03 23.69
CA GLN A 174 -7.46 3.98 23.97
C GLN A 174 -7.02 3.09 25.14
N ARG A 175 -5.74 2.65 25.14
CA ARG A 175 -5.17 1.86 26.24
C ARG A 175 -5.22 2.58 27.59
N MET A 176 -4.95 3.88 27.60
CA MET A 176 -4.96 4.66 28.85
C MET A 176 -6.37 4.96 29.36
N GLN A 177 -7.34 5.11 28.45
CA GLN A 177 -8.69 5.54 28.80
C GLN A 177 -9.65 4.38 29.03
N VAL A 178 -9.19 3.14 29.00
CA VAL A 178 -9.98 1.90 29.10
C VAL A 178 -11.02 1.84 30.25
N ILE A 179 -10.81 2.58 31.35
CA ILE A 179 -11.70 2.62 32.53
C ILE A 179 -12.73 3.76 32.51
N GLU A 180 -12.68 4.63 31.51
CA GLU A 180 -13.62 5.74 31.35
C GLU A 180 -15.06 5.24 31.10
N LYS A 181 -16.04 6.14 31.15
CA LYS A 181 -17.47 5.74 31.10
C LYS A 181 -18.16 6.02 29.77
N SER A 182 -17.55 6.79 28.88
CA SER A 182 -18.18 7.25 27.65
C SER A 182 -17.39 6.80 26.43
N ALA A 183 -18.11 6.44 25.36
CA ALA A 183 -17.54 6.10 24.06
C ALA A 183 -16.62 7.22 23.52
N LYS A 184 -16.93 8.48 23.86
CA LYS A 184 -16.08 9.63 23.55
C LYS A 184 -14.73 9.58 24.26
N ASN A 185 -14.72 9.30 25.56
CA ASN A 185 -13.48 9.21 26.33
C ASN A 185 -12.71 7.94 26.00
N HIS A 186 -13.36 6.87 25.54
CA HIS A 186 -12.70 5.67 25.02
C HIS A 186 -12.24 5.80 23.58
N LEU A 187 -12.73 6.81 22.86
CA LEU A 187 -12.58 6.96 21.41
C LEU A 187 -13.10 5.75 20.61
N ASP A 188 -14.12 5.06 21.11
CA ASP A 188 -14.71 3.85 20.50
C ASP A 188 -15.32 4.13 19.12
N PHE A 189 -15.73 5.37 18.88
CA PHE A 189 -16.33 5.81 17.64
C PHE A 189 -15.31 5.99 16.51
N VAL A 190 -14.01 5.97 16.80
CA VAL A 190 -12.98 6.24 15.80
C VAL A 190 -12.59 4.95 15.09
N VAL A 191 -12.70 4.94 13.76
CA VAL A 191 -12.06 3.91 12.92
C VAL A 191 -10.90 4.55 12.18
N PHE A 192 -9.68 4.19 12.57
CA PHE A 192 -8.48 4.76 11.97
C PHE A 192 -8.19 4.14 10.60
N VAL A 193 -8.12 4.97 9.57
CA VAL A 193 -7.81 4.55 8.19
C VAL A 193 -6.43 5.05 7.80
N LEU A 194 -5.47 4.12 7.69
CA LEU A 194 -4.11 4.46 7.24
C LEU A 194 -4.15 5.09 5.84
N GLY A 195 -3.49 6.23 5.69
CA GLY A 195 -3.33 6.85 4.38
C GLY A 195 -2.54 5.93 3.44
N LEU A 196 -3.00 5.80 2.18
CA LEU A 196 -2.34 4.98 1.16
C LEU A 196 -0.86 5.32 0.97
N PHE A 197 -0.50 6.61 1.14
CA PHE A 197 0.88 7.05 1.12
C PHE A 197 1.73 6.38 2.21
N HIS A 198 1.22 6.29 3.45
CA HIS A 198 1.93 5.63 4.55
C HIS A 198 2.01 4.12 4.35
N LEU A 199 0.98 3.51 3.76
CA LEU A 199 1.06 2.10 3.37
C LEU A 199 2.18 1.87 2.35
N LYS A 200 2.30 2.73 1.33
CA LYS A 200 3.41 2.68 0.37
C LYS A 200 4.77 2.90 1.04
N MET A 201 4.86 3.82 2.00
CA MET A 201 6.08 4.02 2.79
C MET A 201 6.47 2.78 3.59
N ALA A 202 5.50 2.17 4.27
CA ALA A 202 5.71 0.96 5.06
C ALA A 202 6.14 -0.21 4.16
N ALA A 203 5.50 -0.37 2.98
CA ALA A 203 5.87 -1.37 2.00
C ALA A 203 7.29 -1.19 1.46
N ALA A 204 7.67 0.04 1.08
CA ALA A 204 9.03 0.33 0.62
C ALA A 204 10.08 0.07 1.71
N ASN A 205 9.77 0.41 2.97
CA ASN A 205 10.64 0.11 4.10
C ASN A 205 10.72 -1.41 4.37
N ALA A 206 9.61 -2.14 4.28
CA ALA A 206 9.61 -3.59 4.41
C ALA A 206 10.47 -4.26 3.33
N TYR A 207 10.33 -3.81 2.08
CA TYR A 207 11.15 -4.26 0.96
C TYR A 207 12.65 -4.02 1.22
N TRP A 208 13.01 -2.87 1.79
CA TRP A 208 14.39 -2.61 2.22
C TRP A 208 14.88 -3.56 3.32
N ARG A 209 14.07 -3.78 4.36
CA ARG A 209 14.42 -4.69 5.45
C ARG A 209 14.59 -6.14 5.00
N ILE A 210 13.84 -6.57 4.00
CA ILE A 210 13.88 -7.93 3.50
C ILE A 210 15.09 -8.13 2.56
N HIS A 211 15.31 -7.21 1.60
CA HIS A 211 16.25 -7.47 0.50
C HIS A 211 17.60 -6.75 0.61
N MET A 212 17.76 -5.81 1.56
CA MET A 212 18.97 -4.96 1.63
C MET A 212 19.51 -4.76 3.03
N GLU A 213 18.68 -4.74 4.06
CA GLU A 213 19.17 -4.63 5.44
C GLU A 213 20.13 -5.79 5.79
N PRO A 214 19.84 -7.06 5.47
CA PRO A 214 20.76 -8.16 5.71
C PRO A 214 22.01 -8.01 4.85
N LYS A 215 23.19 -8.05 5.47
CA LYS A 215 24.47 -7.94 4.75
C LYS A 215 24.69 -9.04 3.70
N PRO A 216 24.38 -10.33 3.98
CA PRO A 216 24.60 -11.40 3.01
C PRO A 216 23.86 -11.18 1.68
N ASP A 217 22.66 -10.60 1.74
CA ASP A 217 21.81 -10.41 0.56
C ASP A 217 22.33 -9.28 -0.35
N ARG A 218 23.25 -8.44 0.14
CA ARG A 218 23.89 -7.37 -0.65
C ARG A 218 24.95 -7.90 -1.61
N ASP A 219 25.51 -9.07 -1.31
CA ASP A 219 26.55 -9.71 -2.11
C ASP A 219 25.93 -10.71 -3.12
N GLU A 220 24.61 -10.86 -3.13
CA GLU A 220 23.89 -11.72 -4.09
C GLU A 220 23.94 -11.11 -5.50
N PRO A 221 24.54 -11.79 -6.50
CA PRO A 221 24.75 -11.23 -7.85
C PRO A 221 23.46 -10.86 -8.59
N VAL A 222 22.33 -11.47 -8.22
CA VAL A 222 21.00 -11.23 -8.80
C VAL A 222 20.08 -10.45 -7.85
N GLY A 223 20.64 -9.93 -6.75
CA GLY A 223 19.87 -9.20 -5.75
C GLY A 223 19.57 -7.76 -6.17
N LEU A 224 18.55 -7.17 -5.54
CA LEU A 224 18.18 -5.76 -5.72
C LEU A 224 19.36 -4.80 -5.48
N PHE A 225 20.29 -5.16 -4.59
CA PHE A 225 21.45 -4.34 -4.30
C PHE A 225 22.36 -4.15 -5.53
N GLU A 226 22.40 -5.12 -6.44
CA GLU A 226 23.13 -5.00 -7.69
C GLU A 226 22.48 -3.98 -8.64
N TYR A 227 21.14 -3.95 -8.72
CA TYR A 227 20.43 -2.89 -9.43
C TYR A 227 20.79 -1.51 -8.87
N ILE A 228 21.00 -1.37 -7.57
CA ILE A 228 21.41 -0.10 -6.95
C ILE A 228 22.84 0.26 -7.38
N ASN A 229 23.76 -0.71 -7.44
CA ASN A 229 25.12 -0.48 -7.92
C ASN A 229 25.13 0.10 -9.34
N TYR A 230 24.24 -0.38 -10.21
CA TYR A 230 24.12 0.12 -11.58
C TYR A 230 23.31 1.42 -11.71
N LEU A 231 22.12 1.48 -11.13
CA LEU A 231 21.19 2.59 -11.29
C LEU A 231 21.56 3.81 -10.44
N ARG A 232 22.16 3.59 -9.26
CA ARG A 232 22.54 4.65 -8.31
C ARG A 232 23.91 4.38 -7.66
N PRO A 233 25.00 4.30 -8.45
CA PRO A 233 26.33 3.98 -7.93
C PRO A 233 26.83 4.94 -6.84
N LYS A 234 26.33 6.17 -6.82
CA LYS A 234 26.71 7.21 -5.83
C LYS A 234 25.89 7.17 -4.54
N ALA A 235 24.81 6.38 -4.50
CA ALA A 235 23.92 6.29 -3.35
C ALA A 235 24.02 4.94 -2.62
N THR A 236 24.87 4.01 -3.03
CA THR A 236 25.02 2.68 -2.41
C THR A 236 25.18 2.72 -0.89
N ALA A 237 25.93 3.70 -0.37
CA ALA A 237 26.11 3.92 1.06
C ALA A 237 24.80 4.29 1.79
N GLU A 238 23.88 5.01 1.13
CA GLU A 238 22.55 5.34 1.67
C GLU A 238 21.72 4.06 1.87
N PHE A 239 21.68 3.20 0.85
CA PHE A 239 20.91 1.94 0.90
C PHE A 239 21.52 0.92 1.87
N ALA A 240 22.84 0.96 2.06
CA ALA A 240 23.58 0.11 2.99
C ALA A 240 23.53 0.61 4.46
N ALA A 241 23.05 1.84 4.70
CA ALA A 241 23.05 2.47 6.02
C ALA A 241 22.10 1.75 6.99
N LYS A 242 22.41 1.83 8.30
CA LYS A 242 21.60 1.21 9.37
C LYS A 242 20.15 1.69 9.39
N ASN A 243 19.90 2.95 9.04
CA ASN A 243 18.57 3.53 9.05
C ASN A 243 17.85 3.39 7.70
N GLY A 244 18.51 2.76 6.71
CA GLY A 244 18.02 2.64 5.35
C GLY A 244 17.94 3.97 4.60
N PRO A 245 17.51 3.90 3.33
CA PRO A 245 17.28 5.05 2.48
C PRO A 245 15.96 5.76 2.80
N GLY A 246 15.82 6.99 2.32
CA GLY A 246 14.54 7.69 2.38
C GLY A 246 13.47 7.00 1.51
N PHE A 247 12.17 7.16 1.86
CA PHE A 247 11.06 6.57 1.09
C PHE A 247 11.17 6.83 -0.40
N ARG A 248 11.50 8.07 -0.80
CA ARG A 248 11.63 8.45 -2.20
C ARG A 248 12.72 7.64 -2.92
N SER A 249 13.91 7.55 -2.36
CA SER A 249 15.02 6.78 -2.92
C SER A 249 14.63 5.32 -3.09
N MET A 250 13.97 4.76 -2.08
CA MET A 250 13.55 3.36 -2.10
C MET A 250 12.45 3.08 -3.12
N HIS A 251 11.43 3.94 -3.15
CA HIS A 251 10.36 3.90 -4.14
C HIS A 251 10.92 4.01 -5.56
N GLU A 252 11.82 4.96 -5.84
CA GLU A 252 12.42 5.10 -7.18
C GLU A 252 13.20 3.84 -7.61
N ILE A 253 13.97 3.22 -6.71
CA ILE A 253 14.69 1.97 -7.02
C ILE A 253 13.73 0.80 -7.28
N ILE A 254 12.66 0.65 -6.48
CA ILE A 254 11.66 -0.41 -6.69
C ILE A 254 11.09 -0.29 -8.11
N TYR A 255 10.65 0.91 -8.52
CA TYR A 255 10.10 1.10 -9.87
C TYR A 255 11.12 0.80 -10.97
N HIS A 256 12.35 1.30 -10.86
CA HIS A 256 13.35 1.09 -11.90
C HIS A 256 13.80 -0.37 -12.02
N ALA A 257 13.93 -1.08 -10.89
CA ALA A 257 14.20 -2.51 -10.91
C ALA A 257 13.04 -3.27 -11.58
N THR A 258 11.80 -3.05 -11.14
CA THR A 258 10.60 -3.67 -11.74
C THR A 258 10.49 -3.40 -13.24
N TRP A 259 10.75 -2.17 -13.70
CA TRP A 259 10.73 -1.87 -15.15
C TRP A 259 11.83 -2.62 -15.90
N THR A 260 13.02 -2.73 -15.32
CA THR A 260 14.15 -3.45 -15.92
C THR A 260 13.79 -4.93 -16.08
N ASP A 261 13.24 -5.54 -15.04
CA ASP A 261 12.88 -6.96 -15.02
C ASP A 261 11.76 -7.27 -16.02
N ILE A 262 10.73 -6.42 -16.08
CA ILE A 262 9.65 -6.57 -17.05
C ILE A 262 10.18 -6.43 -18.48
N LEU A 263 11.08 -5.49 -18.75
CA LEU A 263 11.68 -5.32 -20.07
C LEU A 263 12.62 -6.48 -20.44
N GLU A 264 13.27 -7.11 -19.47
CA GLU A 264 14.04 -8.33 -19.70
C GLU A 264 13.11 -9.51 -20.03
N CYS A 265 11.97 -9.63 -19.35
CA CYS A 265 10.95 -10.63 -19.71
C CYS A 265 10.47 -10.46 -21.16
N TRP A 266 10.25 -9.21 -21.60
CA TRP A 266 9.96 -8.91 -23.01
C TRP A 266 11.08 -9.37 -23.94
N HIS A 267 12.34 -9.12 -23.59
CA HIS A 267 13.48 -9.52 -24.39
C HIS A 267 13.59 -11.04 -24.53
N VAL A 268 13.48 -11.76 -23.41
CA VAL A 268 13.53 -13.22 -23.37
C VAL A 268 12.40 -13.84 -24.19
N GLU A 269 11.16 -13.37 -24.04
CA GLU A 269 10.02 -13.88 -24.80
C GLU A 269 10.13 -13.56 -26.30
N ALA A 270 10.59 -12.35 -26.65
CA ALA A 270 10.79 -11.98 -28.05
C ALA A 270 11.88 -12.84 -28.71
N LYS A 271 13.00 -13.07 -28.00
CA LYS A 271 14.07 -13.98 -28.44
C LYS A 271 13.58 -15.41 -28.63
N LYS A 272 12.78 -15.92 -27.70
CA LYS A 272 12.19 -17.27 -27.76
C LYS A 272 11.25 -17.45 -28.95
N ARG A 273 10.41 -16.45 -29.23
CA ARG A 273 9.39 -16.54 -30.30
C ARG A 273 9.92 -16.22 -31.68
N GLN A 274 10.87 -15.29 -31.79
CA GLN A 274 11.27 -14.69 -33.07
C GLN A 274 12.78 -14.76 -33.34
N GLY A 275 13.59 -15.31 -32.41
CA GLY A 275 15.04 -15.47 -32.58
C GLY A 275 15.85 -14.17 -32.53
N ILE A 276 15.20 -13.05 -32.18
CA ILE A 276 15.83 -11.73 -32.12
C ILE A 276 16.75 -11.57 -30.92
N GLN A 277 17.67 -10.59 -30.98
CA GLN A 277 18.65 -10.35 -29.92
C GLN A 277 18.38 -9.08 -29.11
N THR A 278 17.49 -8.20 -29.56
CA THR A 278 17.17 -6.94 -28.86
C THR A 278 15.69 -6.59 -29.02
N LEU A 279 15.17 -5.72 -28.15
CA LEU A 279 13.80 -5.20 -28.30
C LEU A 279 13.69 -4.17 -29.43
N GLU A 280 14.81 -3.59 -29.84
CA GLU A 280 14.91 -2.72 -31.01
C GLU A 280 14.70 -3.54 -32.29
N ASP A 281 15.29 -4.74 -32.38
CA ASP A 281 15.02 -5.68 -33.47
C ASP A 281 13.56 -6.11 -33.48
N PHE A 282 12.97 -6.33 -32.29
CA PHE A 282 11.55 -6.66 -32.17
C PHE A 282 10.68 -5.56 -32.78
N ALA A 283 10.97 -4.30 -32.44
CA ALA A 283 10.25 -3.17 -32.98
C ALA A 283 10.36 -3.07 -34.52
N GLN A 284 11.51 -3.41 -35.09
CA GLN A 284 11.74 -3.40 -36.55
C GLN A 284 10.94 -4.47 -37.29
N LEU A 285 10.62 -5.59 -36.64
CA LEU A 285 9.70 -6.60 -37.19
C LEU A 285 8.25 -6.08 -37.30
N ASN A 286 7.99 -4.86 -36.82
CA ASN A 286 6.72 -4.17 -36.90
C ASN A 286 5.57 -5.03 -36.34
N PRO A 287 5.66 -5.45 -35.06
CA PRO A 287 4.65 -6.30 -34.46
C PRO A 287 3.27 -5.64 -34.55
N THR A 288 2.24 -6.47 -34.59
CA THR A 288 0.85 -6.05 -34.50
C THR A 288 0.47 -5.80 -33.04
N TRP A 289 -0.71 -5.21 -32.81
CA TRP A 289 -1.19 -5.04 -31.44
C TRP A 289 -1.48 -6.39 -30.75
N ASP A 290 -1.99 -7.35 -31.52
CA ASP A 290 -2.33 -8.68 -31.00
C ASP A 290 -1.05 -9.44 -30.60
N ASP A 291 0.06 -9.23 -31.31
CA ASP A 291 1.37 -9.77 -30.91
C ASP A 291 1.81 -9.22 -29.54
N ILE A 292 1.62 -7.91 -29.30
CA ILE A 292 1.96 -7.27 -28.03
C ILE A 292 1.08 -7.84 -26.90
N VAL A 293 -0.23 -7.89 -27.08
CA VAL A 293 -1.15 -8.42 -26.06
C VAL A 293 -0.93 -9.90 -25.78
N SER A 294 -0.70 -10.71 -26.82
CA SER A 294 -0.40 -12.14 -26.66
C SER A 294 0.91 -12.37 -25.91
N MET A 295 1.94 -11.56 -26.19
CA MET A 295 3.23 -11.70 -25.53
C MET A 295 3.19 -11.21 -24.09
N SER A 296 2.47 -10.12 -23.78
CA SER A 296 2.32 -9.66 -22.40
C SER A 296 1.57 -10.65 -21.51
N THR A 297 0.52 -11.28 -22.06
CA THR A 297 -0.21 -12.35 -21.36
C THR A 297 0.71 -13.53 -21.06
N SER A 298 1.52 -13.94 -22.03
CA SER A 298 2.50 -15.01 -21.81
C SER A 298 3.61 -14.63 -20.85
N ILE A 299 4.00 -13.37 -20.76
CA ILE A 299 4.96 -12.91 -19.75
C ILE A 299 4.32 -13.08 -18.36
N VAL A 300 3.07 -12.63 -18.21
CA VAL A 300 2.32 -12.81 -16.97
C VAL A 300 2.19 -14.29 -16.58
N ASP A 301 1.82 -15.15 -17.52
CA ASP A 301 1.63 -16.57 -17.27
C ASP A 301 2.94 -17.31 -16.91
N ASN A 302 4.07 -16.85 -17.45
CA ASN A 302 5.37 -17.53 -17.27
C ASN A 302 6.20 -16.98 -16.11
N TYR A 303 6.00 -15.72 -15.70
CA TYR A 303 6.89 -15.02 -14.77
C TYR A 303 6.18 -14.45 -13.52
N LEU A 304 4.84 -14.39 -13.47
CA LEU A 304 4.16 -14.11 -12.20
C LEU A 304 3.98 -15.39 -11.38
N PRO A 305 4.03 -15.30 -10.04
CA PRO A 305 3.75 -16.43 -9.17
C PRO A 305 2.38 -17.04 -9.50
N SER A 306 2.35 -18.36 -9.72
CA SER A 306 1.10 -19.10 -9.86
C SER A 306 0.44 -19.33 -8.49
N GLN A 307 -0.80 -19.83 -8.48
CA GLN A 307 -1.47 -20.22 -7.23
C GLN A 307 -0.68 -21.26 -6.43
N ASP A 308 0.15 -22.05 -7.11
CA ASP A 308 0.94 -23.12 -6.50
C ASP A 308 2.29 -22.62 -5.96
N PHE A 309 2.61 -21.32 -6.07
CA PHE A 309 3.91 -20.77 -5.68
C PHE A 309 4.27 -21.05 -4.21
N GLY A 310 3.28 -21.07 -3.32
CA GLY A 310 3.47 -21.46 -1.92
C GLY A 310 4.02 -22.90 -1.80
N ASP A 311 3.40 -23.84 -2.51
CA ASP A 311 3.80 -25.26 -2.53
C ASP A 311 5.19 -25.43 -3.18
N GLU A 312 5.54 -24.59 -4.15
CA GLU A 312 6.89 -24.59 -4.74
C GLU A 312 7.94 -24.12 -3.75
N TYR A 313 7.62 -23.11 -2.93
CA TYR A 313 8.51 -22.60 -1.90
C TYR A 313 8.73 -23.61 -0.76
N GLU A 314 7.78 -24.50 -0.51
CA GLU A 314 7.91 -25.59 0.47
C GLU A 314 8.81 -26.75 -0.01
N ARG A 315 9.18 -26.78 -1.29
CA ARG A 315 10.12 -27.79 -1.82
C ARG A 315 11.51 -27.60 -1.24
N ASP A 316 12.30 -28.69 -1.23
CA ASP A 316 13.70 -28.66 -0.82
C ASP A 316 14.49 -27.63 -1.65
N LYS A 317 15.26 -26.76 -0.97
CA LYS A 317 16.05 -25.68 -1.59
C LYS A 317 16.99 -26.18 -2.71
N THR A 318 17.44 -27.42 -2.66
CA THR A 318 18.30 -28.03 -3.70
C THR A 318 17.57 -28.33 -5.01
N ARG A 319 16.23 -28.34 -4.99
CA ARG A 319 15.35 -28.62 -6.15
C ARG A 319 14.66 -27.37 -6.67
N ARG A 320 14.94 -26.23 -6.05
CA ARG A 320 14.34 -24.93 -6.29
C ARG A 320 15.28 -24.09 -7.15
N ASP A 321 14.73 -23.44 -8.16
CA ASP A 321 15.47 -22.39 -8.88
C ASP A 321 15.31 -21.10 -8.10
N THR A 322 16.12 -20.95 -7.06
CA THR A 322 15.99 -19.82 -6.12
C THR A 322 16.24 -18.47 -6.79
N VAL A 323 16.96 -18.45 -7.92
CA VAL A 323 17.17 -17.22 -8.70
C VAL A 323 15.88 -16.87 -9.41
N PHE A 324 15.29 -17.82 -10.13
CA PHE A 324 14.02 -17.61 -10.83
C PHE A 324 12.86 -17.31 -9.85
N GLU A 325 12.81 -17.96 -8.70
CA GLU A 325 11.82 -17.71 -7.64
C GLU A 325 11.91 -16.29 -7.09
N ASN A 326 13.12 -15.77 -6.86
CA ASN A 326 13.33 -14.41 -6.37
C ASN A 326 13.04 -13.34 -7.44
N LEU A 327 12.99 -13.73 -8.71
CA LEU A 327 12.73 -12.86 -9.87
C LEU A 327 11.29 -12.97 -10.40
N HIS A 328 10.43 -13.76 -9.75
CA HIS A 328 9.00 -13.72 -10.09
C HIS A 328 8.45 -12.31 -9.85
N LEU A 329 7.72 -11.80 -10.84
CA LEU A 329 7.25 -10.42 -10.93
C LEU A 329 6.17 -10.04 -9.90
#